data_AF-A0A818IGI2-F1
#
_entry.id   AF-A0A818IGI2-F1
#
_cell.length_a   1.000
_cell.length_b   1.000
_cell.length_c   1.000
_cell.angle_alpha   90.00
_cell.angle_beta   90.00
_cell.angle_gamma   90.00
#
_symmetry.space_group_name_H-M   'P 1'
#
loop_
_entity.id
_entity.type
_entity.pdbx_description
1 polymer ?
#
loop_
_entity_poly.entity_id
_entity_poly.type
_entity_poly.pdbx_seq_one_letter_code
_entity_poly.pdbx_strand_id
1 'polypeptide(L)'
;MYNSIIKSSSNVSISSNESLSAGTTNTNSLPIMRNDYSLDSVCCTKRTLHTFTHMWIVENFSSYLQDPEPIICLSSSPFSPVSSASASTQWRLVCYPKGNYGAASNYMSIFLEYIKGERDIKAKAEYSLVNRKCELTEMRKDAQFSIYKCGNTRGFINYVKYDTLTLFENDTLDDDKLKIFVRIIIMDDAITEETKYQEFDDTESINFTTRGLEALVRDFTQLLLHSSSKMSDIKIIVKISPTHSTDVTESNSDSNSSTVTFNAHKLILAVRSPVFAAMFSNSTLENKTNIIEINDLRSDTIQSMLEYMYTGKVNDIKKSTVELYRCADKYQLEDLRLQAEMALMSSLSIDTSAEILLLADQHHSKDLKSRVIQFIVNGNLKAITQTDGWHKYVACIPDLVTEVIQATVLE
;
A
#
# COMPACT_ATOMS: atom_id res chain seq x y z
N MET A 1 39.06 -47.72 -18.58
CA MET A 1 39.75 -47.26 -19.81
C MET A 1 38.94 -46.08 -20.33
N TYR A 2 39.31 -44.81 -20.14
CA TYR A 2 40.59 -44.16 -20.40
C TYR A 2 40.82 -42.97 -19.44
N ASN A 3 42.09 -42.75 -19.10
CA ASN A 3 42.67 -41.71 -18.26
C ASN A 3 42.59 -40.31 -18.91
N SER A 4 42.30 -39.25 -18.14
CA SER A 4 43.23 -38.24 -17.55
C SER A 4 43.95 -37.30 -18.55
N ILE A 5 43.95 -35.99 -18.25
CA ILE A 5 45.09 -35.07 -18.33
C ILE A 5 44.77 -33.82 -17.46
N ILE A 6 45.79 -33.41 -16.71
CA ILE A 6 45.85 -32.34 -15.71
C ILE A 6 46.88 -31.29 -16.20
N LYS A 7 46.75 -30.04 -15.71
CA LYS A 7 47.73 -28.90 -15.67
C LYS A 7 47.92 -28.09 -16.98
N SER A 8 48.12 -26.76 -16.97
CA SER A 8 48.31 -25.76 -15.91
C SER A 8 48.33 -24.32 -16.48
N SER A 9 47.86 -23.37 -15.66
CA SER A 9 48.39 -22.01 -15.42
C SER A 9 48.49 -20.96 -16.54
N SER A 10 47.79 -19.84 -16.33
CA SER A 10 48.43 -18.53 -16.18
C SER A 10 47.56 -17.56 -15.36
N ASN A 11 48.20 -16.98 -14.34
CA ASN A 11 47.69 -15.96 -13.44
C ASN A 11 47.48 -14.63 -14.17
N VAL A 12 46.38 -13.94 -13.92
CA VAL A 12 46.35 -12.47 -13.90
C VAL A 12 45.62 -12.04 -12.62
N SER A 13 46.38 -11.40 -11.75
CA SER A 13 45.94 -10.66 -10.58
C SER A 13 45.36 -9.31 -11.00
N ILE A 14 44.12 -9.00 -10.63
CA ILE A 14 43.67 -7.62 -10.41
C ILE A 14 42.89 -7.58 -9.10
N SER A 15 43.41 -6.76 -8.20
CA SER A 15 42.91 -6.45 -6.87
C SER A 15 41.77 -5.42 -6.93
N SER A 16 40.75 -5.67 -6.09
CA SER A 16 40.04 -4.71 -5.24
C SER A 16 39.43 -3.45 -5.86
N ASN A 17 38.10 -3.46 -5.95
CA ASN A 17 37.15 -2.51 -5.33
C ASN A 17 35.99 -2.24 -6.29
N GLU A 18 34.81 -2.79 -6.00
CA GLU A 18 33.56 -2.06 -6.22
C GLU A 18 32.42 -2.73 -5.45
N SER A 19 31.82 -1.94 -4.58
CA SER A 19 30.60 -2.21 -3.82
C SER A 19 29.43 -2.50 -4.75
N LEU A 20 28.91 -3.73 -4.73
CA LEU A 20 27.62 -4.03 -5.35
C LEU A 20 26.49 -3.50 -4.46
N SER A 21 26.02 -2.29 -4.77
CA SER A 21 24.67 -1.86 -4.41
C SER A 21 23.68 -2.62 -5.29
N ALA A 22 22.71 -3.28 -4.66
CA ALA A 22 21.65 -3.99 -5.34
C ALA A 22 20.65 -2.98 -5.97
N GLY A 23 20.97 -2.51 -7.17
CA GLY A 23 20.05 -1.78 -8.03
C GLY A 23 19.09 -2.75 -8.70
N THR A 24 17.82 -2.76 -8.27
CA THR A 24 16.75 -3.48 -8.98
C THR A 24 16.35 -2.64 -10.18
N THR A 25 17.00 -2.85 -11.34
CA THR A 25 16.59 -2.23 -12.60
C THR A 25 15.35 -2.93 -13.14
N ASN A 26 14.18 -2.41 -12.80
CA ASN A 26 12.91 -2.85 -13.37
C ASN A 26 12.71 -2.12 -14.71
N THR A 27 13.30 -2.63 -15.78
CA THR A 27 13.17 -2.09 -17.13
C THR A 27 11.83 -2.51 -17.73
N ASN A 28 10.79 -1.66 -17.63
CA ASN A 28 9.54 -1.83 -18.37
C ASN A 28 9.24 -0.58 -19.21
N SER A 29 10.20 -0.18 -20.04
CA SER A 29 9.97 0.64 -21.23
C SER A 29 9.86 -0.27 -22.46
N LEU A 30 9.03 0.11 -23.44
CA LEU A 30 8.97 -0.54 -24.75
C LEU A 30 10.40 -0.68 -25.34
N PRO A 31 10.73 -1.77 -26.03
CA PRO A 31 11.92 -1.78 -26.86
C PRO A 31 11.73 -0.75 -27.98
N ILE A 32 12.50 0.34 -27.94
CA ILE A 32 12.56 1.32 -29.02
C ILE A 32 13.34 0.67 -30.16
N MET A 33 12.63 0.20 -31.19
CA MET A 33 13.27 -0.27 -32.43
C MET A 33 13.95 0.94 -33.07
N ARG A 34 15.27 0.87 -33.31
CA ARG A 34 16.06 1.97 -33.87
C ARG A 34 15.74 2.31 -35.34
N ASN A 35 14.83 1.57 -35.96
CA ASN A 35 14.42 1.71 -37.34
C ASN A 35 12.92 2.01 -37.40
N ASP A 36 12.49 2.77 -38.41
CA ASP A 36 11.10 3.26 -38.63
C ASP A 36 10.10 2.16 -39.06
N TYR A 37 10.11 0.99 -38.41
CA TYR A 37 9.12 -0.06 -38.64
C TYR A 37 7.99 0.06 -37.61
N SER A 38 6.74 0.08 -38.09
CA SER A 38 5.56 -0.09 -37.24
C SER A 38 5.49 -1.51 -36.71
N LEU A 39 5.10 -1.65 -35.43
CA LEU A 39 4.85 -2.95 -34.79
C LEU A 39 3.36 -3.29 -34.89
N ASP A 40 3.02 -4.32 -35.66
CA ASP A 40 1.63 -4.77 -35.81
C ASP A 40 1.11 -5.49 -34.55
N SER A 41 1.99 -6.15 -33.81
CA SER A 41 1.65 -6.83 -32.56
C SER A 41 2.85 -6.96 -31.63
N VAL A 42 2.59 -7.06 -30.33
CA VAL A 42 3.58 -7.38 -29.30
C VAL A 42 3.01 -8.49 -28.43
N CYS A 43 3.79 -9.55 -28.19
CA CYS A 43 3.45 -10.55 -27.18
C CYS A 43 4.32 -10.37 -25.94
N CYS A 44 3.71 -10.54 -24.77
CA CYS A 44 4.41 -10.48 -23.49
C CYS A 44 4.02 -11.70 -22.65
N THR A 45 5.01 -12.54 -22.36
CA THR A 45 4.85 -13.64 -21.40
C THR A 45 5.20 -13.15 -20.01
N LYS A 46 4.23 -13.22 -19.10
CA LYS A 46 4.38 -12.76 -17.72
C LYS A 46 4.11 -13.91 -16.76
N ARG A 47 4.77 -13.89 -15.62
CA ARG A 47 4.54 -14.83 -14.53
C ARG A 47 4.25 -14.07 -13.25
N THR A 48 3.17 -14.42 -12.56
CA THR A 48 2.76 -13.79 -11.31
C THR A 48 3.24 -14.61 -10.11
N LEU A 49 3.61 -13.91 -9.05
CA LEU A 49 3.96 -14.50 -7.76
C LEU A 49 2.93 -14.04 -6.72
N HIS A 50 2.28 -14.98 -6.08
CA HIS A 50 1.33 -14.73 -4.99
C HIS A 50 1.96 -15.12 -3.67
N THR A 51 1.95 -14.20 -2.72
CA THR A 51 2.55 -14.42 -1.40
C THR A 51 1.50 -14.32 -0.32
N PHE A 52 1.50 -15.28 0.60
CA PHE A 52 0.68 -15.23 1.80
C PHE A 52 1.46 -15.79 2.99
N THR A 53 1.00 -15.46 4.19
CA THR A 53 1.67 -15.82 5.44
C THR A 53 0.70 -16.51 6.38
N HIS A 54 1.23 -17.36 7.25
CA HIS A 54 0.48 -18.02 8.30
C HIS A 54 1.32 -18.13 9.57
N MET A 55 0.65 -18.01 10.72
CA MET A 55 1.27 -18.18 12.03
C MET A 55 0.56 -19.31 12.77
N TRP A 56 1.32 -20.28 13.23
CA TRP A 56 0.85 -21.38 14.04
C TRP A 56 1.46 -21.30 15.43
N ILE A 57 0.62 -21.35 16.47
CA ILE A 57 1.04 -21.31 17.87
C ILE A 57 0.80 -22.70 18.46
N VAL A 58 1.88 -23.32 18.97
CA VAL A 58 1.84 -24.58 19.71
C VAL A 58 1.99 -24.25 21.19
N GLU A 59 0.91 -24.42 21.95
CA GLU A 59 0.91 -24.18 23.40
C GLU A 59 1.44 -25.40 24.16
N ASN A 60 1.98 -25.15 25.35
CA ASN A 60 2.61 -26.17 26.21
C ASN A 60 3.73 -26.93 25.47
N PHE A 61 4.54 -26.22 24.69
CA PHE A 61 5.49 -26.84 23.77
C PHE A 61 6.50 -27.75 24.49
N SER A 62 6.95 -27.34 25.68
CA SER A 62 7.88 -28.10 26.52
C SER A 62 7.37 -29.49 26.89
N SER A 63 6.05 -29.68 27.03
CA SER A 63 5.45 -30.98 27.37
C SER A 63 5.69 -32.03 26.28
N TYR A 64 5.58 -31.65 25.00
CA TYR A 64 5.88 -32.54 23.88
C TYR A 64 7.36 -32.93 23.83
N LEU A 65 8.25 -32.08 24.36
CA LEU A 65 9.68 -32.39 24.44
C LEU A 65 9.99 -33.40 25.57
N GLN A 66 9.17 -33.43 26.62
CA GLN A 66 9.34 -34.32 27.77
C GLN A 66 8.64 -35.67 27.60
N ASP A 67 7.70 -35.77 26.67
CA ASP A 67 6.91 -36.97 26.40
C ASP A 67 7.81 -38.20 26.07
N PRO A 68 7.59 -39.40 26.64
CA PRO A 68 8.41 -40.56 26.36
C PRO A 68 8.34 -41.06 24.91
N GLU A 69 7.34 -40.65 24.13
CA GLU A 69 7.18 -41.05 22.74
C GLU A 69 8.33 -40.49 21.86
N PRO A 70 9.02 -41.34 21.09
CA PRO A 70 10.20 -40.92 20.32
C PRO A 70 9.85 -40.06 19.10
N ILE A 71 8.64 -40.18 18.56
CA ILE A 71 8.19 -39.47 17.37
C ILE A 71 6.82 -38.88 17.67
N ILE A 72 6.75 -37.55 17.72
CA ILE A 72 5.50 -36.80 17.90
C ILE A 72 5.28 -35.98 16.64
N CYS A 73 4.12 -36.15 16.01
CA CYS A 73 3.73 -35.42 14.81
C CYS A 73 2.62 -34.44 15.15
N LEU A 74 2.94 -33.15 15.11
CA LEU A 74 1.98 -32.08 15.30
C LEU A 74 1.57 -31.52 13.93
N SER A 75 0.30 -31.21 13.75
CA SER A 75 -0.22 -30.60 12.51
C SER A 75 -1.06 -29.38 12.83
N SER A 76 -0.86 -28.29 12.08
CA SER A 76 -1.72 -27.12 12.17
C SER A 76 -3.11 -27.41 11.58
N SER A 77 -4.08 -26.56 11.94
CA SER A 77 -5.31 -26.46 11.17
C SER A 77 -5.00 -26.16 9.70
N PRO A 78 -5.76 -26.71 8.74
CA PRO A 78 -5.62 -26.32 7.34
C PRO A 78 -5.82 -24.81 7.17
N PHE A 79 -5.06 -24.20 6.29
CA PHE A 79 -5.15 -22.78 5.97
C PHE A 79 -5.02 -22.52 4.47
N SER A 80 -5.58 -21.40 4.04
CA SER A 80 -5.68 -21.01 2.62
C SER A 80 -5.34 -19.53 2.44
N PRO A 81 -4.86 -19.10 1.26
CA PRO A 81 -4.69 -17.68 0.94
C PRO A 81 -6.05 -16.95 0.97
N VAL A 82 -6.10 -15.77 1.60
CA VAL A 82 -7.35 -15.00 1.79
C VAL A 82 -7.77 -14.21 0.54
N SER A 83 -6.84 -13.90 -0.39
CA SER A 83 -7.09 -12.91 -1.46
C SER A 83 -6.40 -13.24 -2.80
N SER A 84 -6.45 -14.48 -3.28
CA SER A 84 -5.85 -14.82 -4.59
C SER A 84 -6.62 -15.88 -5.38
N ALA A 85 -6.32 -16.01 -6.68
CA ALA A 85 -6.78 -17.10 -7.55
C ALA A 85 -6.40 -18.51 -7.04
N SER A 86 -5.57 -18.59 -5.99
CA SER A 86 -5.22 -19.83 -5.27
C SER A 86 -5.99 -20.00 -3.95
N ALA A 87 -7.10 -19.28 -3.73
CA ALA A 87 -7.93 -19.40 -2.53
C ALA A 87 -8.52 -20.81 -2.33
N SER A 88 -8.65 -21.59 -3.40
CA SER A 88 -9.09 -22.99 -3.35
C SER A 88 -8.03 -23.97 -2.82
N THR A 89 -6.82 -23.50 -2.54
CA THR A 89 -5.69 -24.33 -2.11
C THR A 89 -5.65 -24.42 -0.58
N GLN A 90 -5.46 -25.61 -0.05
CA GLN A 90 -5.38 -25.88 1.39
C GLN A 90 -3.99 -26.41 1.75
N TRP A 91 -3.42 -25.80 2.78
CA TRP A 91 -2.07 -26.06 3.26
C TRP A 91 -2.08 -26.34 4.75
N ARG A 92 -1.06 -27.03 5.26
CA ARG A 92 -0.85 -27.17 6.70
C ARG A 92 0.63 -27.24 7.03
N LEU A 93 0.97 -26.80 8.24
CA LEU A 93 2.29 -27.03 8.80
C LEU A 93 2.31 -28.33 9.58
N VAL A 94 3.34 -29.13 9.36
CA VAL A 94 3.63 -30.35 10.10
C VAL A 94 4.95 -30.16 10.84
N CYS A 95 4.92 -30.35 12.14
CA CYS A 95 6.08 -30.18 13.02
C CYS A 95 6.37 -31.49 13.75
N TYR A 96 7.64 -31.85 13.81
CA TYR A 96 8.13 -32.94 14.65
C TYR A 96 9.08 -32.36 15.69
N PRO A 97 8.60 -32.11 16.93
CA PRO A 97 9.40 -31.46 17.98
C PRO A 97 10.73 -32.18 18.26
N LYS A 98 10.74 -33.51 18.16
CA LYS A 98 11.91 -34.40 18.38
C LYS A 98 12.52 -34.95 17.10
N GLY A 99 12.10 -34.42 15.96
CA GLY A 99 12.49 -34.92 14.64
C GLY A 99 11.61 -36.07 14.13
N ASN A 100 11.67 -36.28 12.82
CA ASN A 100 10.79 -37.18 12.06
C ASN A 100 11.38 -38.60 11.85
N TYR A 101 12.70 -38.72 11.66
CA TYR A 101 13.42 -40.00 11.47
C TYR A 101 14.90 -39.92 11.91
N GLY A 102 15.54 -41.08 12.11
CA GLY A 102 16.92 -41.25 12.62
C GLY A 102 17.97 -40.28 12.05
N ALA A 103 18.91 -39.89 12.91
CA ALA A 103 19.87 -38.77 12.79
C ALA A 103 19.31 -37.35 12.98
N ALA A 104 17.99 -37.16 13.03
CA ALA A 104 17.34 -35.88 13.36
C ALA A 104 16.92 -35.75 14.84
N SER A 105 17.31 -36.69 15.72
CA SER A 105 16.83 -36.76 17.11
C SER A 105 17.17 -35.54 17.98
N ASN A 106 18.12 -34.70 17.55
CA ASN A 106 18.50 -33.46 18.24
C ASN A 106 18.01 -32.21 17.51
N TYR A 107 17.10 -32.34 16.55
CA TYR A 107 16.54 -31.24 15.80
C TYR A 107 15.01 -31.33 15.74
N MET A 108 14.36 -30.18 15.81
CA MET A 108 12.99 -30.04 15.37
C MET A 108 12.94 -30.10 13.85
N SER A 109 12.00 -30.88 13.29
CA SER A 109 11.71 -30.88 11.86
C SER A 109 10.43 -30.10 11.57
N ILE A 110 10.39 -29.41 10.44
CA ILE A 110 9.20 -28.68 9.98
C ILE A 110 8.95 -28.92 8.50
N PHE A 111 7.69 -29.12 8.14
CA PHE A 111 7.25 -29.33 6.77
C PHE A 111 5.98 -28.54 6.49
N LEU A 112 5.83 -28.14 5.23
CA LEU A 112 4.60 -27.64 4.66
C LEU A 112 3.97 -28.75 3.82
N GLU A 113 2.73 -29.08 4.13
CA GLU A 113 1.90 -30.01 3.40
C GLU A 113 0.93 -29.26 2.49
N TYR A 114 0.83 -29.68 1.23
CA TYR A 114 -0.24 -29.25 0.34
C TYR A 114 -1.38 -30.27 0.41
N ILE A 115 -2.43 -29.96 1.17
CA ILE A 115 -3.51 -30.90 1.48
C ILE A 115 -4.43 -31.11 0.29
N LYS A 116 -4.85 -30.03 -0.36
CA LYS A 116 -5.88 -30.07 -1.41
C LYS A 116 -5.80 -28.87 -2.33
N GLY A 117 -6.04 -29.10 -3.62
CA GLY A 117 -6.41 -28.09 -4.59
C GLY A 117 -6.55 -28.69 -5.98
N GLU A 118 -6.94 -27.88 -6.95
CA GLU A 118 -7.38 -28.34 -8.27
C GLU A 118 -6.22 -28.78 -9.18
N ARG A 119 -5.02 -28.24 -8.93
CA ARG A 119 -3.82 -28.51 -9.72
C ARG A 119 -2.58 -28.64 -8.84
N ASP A 120 -1.53 -29.21 -9.41
CA ASP A 120 -0.18 -29.14 -8.85
C ASP A 120 0.27 -27.67 -8.80
N ILE A 121 0.93 -27.28 -7.71
CA ILE A 121 1.31 -25.88 -7.48
C ILE A 121 2.82 -25.77 -7.43
N LYS A 122 3.36 -24.77 -8.11
CA LYS A 122 4.78 -24.43 -7.98
C LYS A 122 4.95 -23.36 -6.91
N ALA A 123 5.62 -23.69 -5.80
CA ALA A 123 5.76 -22.77 -4.67
C ALA A 123 7.15 -22.85 -4.03
N LYS A 124 7.47 -21.84 -3.21
CA LYS A 124 8.56 -21.85 -2.24
C LYS A 124 8.04 -21.41 -0.87
N ALA A 125 8.61 -21.94 0.19
CA ALA A 125 8.28 -21.59 1.56
C ALA A 125 9.49 -20.99 2.30
N GLU A 126 9.20 -20.04 3.18
CA GLU A 126 10.14 -19.37 4.08
C GLU A 126 9.58 -19.58 5.51
N TYR A 127 10.35 -20.19 6.39
CA TYR A 127 9.97 -20.58 7.76
C TYR A 127 10.77 -19.77 8.76
N SER A 128 10.14 -19.38 9.86
CA SER A 128 10.76 -18.62 10.94
C SER A 128 10.09 -18.96 12.27
N LEU A 129 10.82 -18.79 13.37
CA LEU A 129 10.24 -18.78 14.71
C LEU A 129 9.97 -17.34 15.12
N VAL A 130 8.99 -17.12 15.99
CA VAL A 130 8.69 -15.79 16.55
C VAL A 130 9.08 -15.76 18.01
N ASN A 131 9.98 -14.86 18.37
CA ASN A 131 10.48 -14.68 19.74
C ASN A 131 9.48 -13.85 20.60
N ARG A 132 9.74 -13.67 21.90
CA ARG A 132 8.95 -12.85 22.85
C ARG A 132 8.85 -11.39 22.45
N LYS A 133 9.84 -10.86 21.74
CA LYS A 133 9.86 -9.51 21.20
C LYS A 133 9.07 -9.38 19.89
N CYS A 134 8.40 -10.45 19.45
CA CYS A 134 7.67 -10.53 18.19
C CYS A 134 8.57 -10.40 16.94
N GLU A 135 9.84 -10.79 17.04
CA GLU A 135 10.81 -10.78 15.95
C GLU A 135 10.96 -12.18 15.33
N LEU A 136 11.25 -12.23 14.02
CA LEU A 136 11.48 -13.48 13.29
C LEU A 136 12.92 -13.96 13.49
N THR A 137 13.09 -15.18 14.02
CA THR A 137 14.36 -15.85 14.25
C THR A 137 14.42 -17.19 13.51
N GLU A 138 15.60 -17.83 13.48
CA GLU A 138 15.80 -19.15 12.86
C GLU A 138 15.27 -19.25 11.42
N MET A 139 15.49 -18.20 10.62
CA MET A 139 14.95 -18.11 9.27
C MET A 139 15.55 -19.16 8.34
N ARG A 140 14.72 -19.99 7.71
CA ARG A 140 15.12 -20.87 6.61
C ARG A 140 14.15 -20.76 5.44
N LYS A 141 14.64 -20.99 4.23
CA LYS A 141 13.84 -20.92 3.01
C LYS A 141 14.23 -21.97 2.01
N ASP A 142 13.27 -22.37 1.18
CA ASP A 142 13.55 -23.23 0.03
C ASP A 142 14.55 -22.54 -0.91
N ALA A 143 15.51 -23.31 -1.43
CA ALA A 143 16.51 -22.79 -2.37
C ALA A 143 15.90 -22.40 -3.73
N GLN A 144 14.84 -23.10 -4.15
CA GLN A 144 14.17 -22.88 -5.43
C GLN A 144 12.69 -23.26 -5.35
N PHE A 145 11.91 -22.73 -6.31
CA PHE A 145 10.52 -23.14 -6.49
C PHE A 145 10.41 -24.62 -6.83
N SER A 146 9.53 -25.31 -6.13
CA SER A 146 9.28 -26.73 -6.29
C SER A 146 7.81 -27.02 -6.51
N ILE A 147 7.51 -28.13 -7.18
CA ILE A 147 6.14 -28.59 -7.39
C ILE A 147 5.66 -29.30 -6.13
N TYR A 148 4.52 -28.83 -5.60
CA TYR A 148 3.73 -29.43 -4.55
C TYR A 148 2.56 -30.17 -5.20
N LYS A 149 2.46 -31.47 -4.91
CA LYS A 149 1.31 -32.30 -5.27
C LYS A 149 0.46 -32.53 -4.05
N CYS A 150 -0.83 -32.76 -4.25
CA CYS A 150 -1.78 -33.06 -3.18
C CYS A 150 -1.25 -34.22 -2.32
N GLY A 151 -1.16 -34.01 -0.99
CA GLY A 151 -0.63 -34.97 -0.02
C GLY A 151 0.90 -34.97 0.14
N ASN A 152 1.64 -34.15 -0.62
CA ASN A 152 3.09 -34.07 -0.46
C ASN A 152 3.48 -33.04 0.60
N THR A 153 4.48 -33.42 1.40
CA THR A 153 5.16 -32.55 2.37
C THR A 153 6.53 -32.13 1.87
N ARG A 154 6.92 -30.88 2.10
CA ARG A 154 8.29 -30.39 1.85
C ARG A 154 8.72 -29.49 2.99
N GLY A 155 10.00 -29.54 3.35
CA GLY A 155 10.54 -28.71 4.42
C GLY A 155 11.90 -29.18 4.90
N PHE A 156 12.19 -28.92 6.17
CA PHE A 156 13.50 -29.10 6.77
C PHE A 156 13.46 -30.18 7.84
N ILE A 157 14.20 -31.26 7.60
CA ILE A 157 14.41 -32.33 8.58
C ILE A 157 15.19 -31.80 9.79
N ASN A 158 16.26 -31.03 9.55
CA ASN A 158 17.08 -30.42 10.61
C ASN A 158 16.86 -28.90 10.62
N TYR A 159 15.69 -28.45 11.09
CA TYR A 159 15.35 -27.04 11.08
C TYR A 159 16.09 -26.26 12.18
N VAL A 160 15.79 -26.58 13.44
CA VAL A 160 16.35 -25.92 14.63
C VAL A 160 16.83 -26.98 15.61
N LYS A 161 17.99 -26.77 16.23
CA LYS A 161 18.52 -27.70 17.24
C LYS A 161 17.68 -27.67 18.50
N TYR A 162 17.54 -28.82 19.15
CA TYR A 162 16.89 -28.92 20.44
C TYR A 162 17.54 -28.01 21.47
N ASP A 163 18.88 -27.95 21.55
CA ASP A 163 19.58 -27.04 22.48
C ASP A 163 19.22 -25.56 22.26
N THR A 164 19.01 -25.15 21.01
CA THR A 164 18.58 -23.79 20.67
C THR A 164 17.16 -23.51 21.11
N LEU A 165 16.30 -24.54 21.09
CA LEU A 165 14.99 -24.46 21.71
C LEU A 165 15.18 -24.41 23.23
N THR A 166 16.01 -25.28 23.84
CA THR A 166 16.12 -25.47 25.29
C THR A 166 17.05 -24.56 26.07
N LEU A 167 17.83 -23.70 25.40
CA LEU A 167 18.55 -22.58 25.99
C LEU A 167 17.53 -21.49 26.39
N PHE A 168 16.62 -21.88 27.31
CA PHE A 168 15.39 -21.20 27.73
C PHE A 168 15.60 -20.09 28.76
N GLU A 169 16.70 -19.34 28.66
CA GLU A 169 16.83 -18.08 29.40
C GLU A 169 16.77 -16.83 28.51
N ASN A 170 16.76 -16.96 27.17
CA ASN A 170 16.66 -15.80 26.28
C ASN A 170 15.57 -15.96 25.21
N ASP A 171 14.51 -15.18 25.39
CA ASP A 171 13.63 -14.59 24.37
C ASP A 171 12.84 -15.49 23.40
N THR A 172 12.97 -16.81 23.28
CA THR A 172 12.30 -17.58 22.19
C THR A 172 10.86 -18.05 22.46
N LEU A 173 10.58 -18.70 23.59
CA LEU A 173 9.21 -19.15 23.94
C LEU A 173 8.53 -18.15 24.87
N ASP A 174 7.42 -17.58 24.42
CA ASP A 174 6.53 -16.74 25.22
C ASP A 174 5.54 -17.64 25.97
N ASP A 175 5.65 -17.75 27.30
CA ASP A 175 4.74 -18.54 28.14
C ASP A 175 4.54 -20.00 27.66
N ASP A 176 5.64 -20.69 27.35
CA ASP A 176 5.67 -22.06 26.78
C ASP A 176 4.92 -22.23 25.44
N LYS A 177 4.77 -21.14 24.68
CA LYS A 177 4.17 -21.15 23.33
C LYS A 177 5.23 -21.06 22.25
N LEU A 178 5.31 -22.09 21.40
CA LEU A 178 6.11 -22.05 20.18
C LEU A 178 5.32 -21.40 19.06
N LYS A 179 5.77 -20.24 18.59
CA LYS A 179 5.15 -19.49 17.48
C LYS A 179 5.96 -19.75 16.21
N ILE A 180 5.36 -20.47 15.26
CA ILE A 180 5.93 -20.79 13.95
C ILE A 180 5.29 -19.87 12.92
N PHE A 181 6.11 -19.13 12.20
CA PHE A 181 5.69 -18.27 11.09
C PHE A 181 6.15 -18.87 9.76
N VAL A 182 5.25 -18.93 8.78
CA VAL A 182 5.57 -19.35 7.42
C VAL A 182 5.08 -18.30 6.42
N ARG A 183 5.93 -18.03 5.43
CA ARG A 183 5.60 -17.24 4.25
C ARG A 183 5.71 -18.12 3.01
N ILE A 184 4.61 -18.26 2.29
CA ILE A 184 4.49 -19.14 1.13
C ILE A 184 4.33 -18.27 -0.11
N ILE A 185 5.13 -18.57 -1.12
CA ILE A 185 5.17 -17.84 -2.38
C ILE A 185 4.82 -18.83 -3.48
N ILE A 186 3.60 -18.71 -3.99
CA ILE A 186 3.05 -19.49 -5.10
C ILE A 186 3.42 -18.77 -6.40
N MET A 187 3.84 -19.55 -7.39
CA MET A 187 4.15 -19.08 -8.72
C MET A 187 3.15 -19.68 -9.70
N ASP A 188 2.42 -18.81 -10.38
CA ASP A 188 1.46 -19.24 -11.40
C ASP A 188 2.13 -19.64 -12.71
N ASP A 189 1.32 -20.23 -13.57
CA ASP A 189 1.71 -20.53 -14.93
C ASP A 189 2.03 -19.25 -15.69
N ALA A 190 2.94 -19.36 -16.66
CA ALA A 190 3.27 -18.23 -17.51
C ALA A 190 2.08 -17.95 -18.44
N ILE A 191 1.52 -16.75 -18.35
CA ILE A 191 0.45 -16.29 -19.23
C ILE A 191 1.10 -15.45 -20.33
N THR A 192 0.89 -15.84 -21.58
CA THR A 192 1.30 -15.04 -22.74
C THR A 192 0.10 -14.24 -23.21
N GLU A 193 0.19 -12.93 -23.08
CA GLU A 193 -0.80 -12.00 -23.60
C GLU A 193 -0.26 -11.40 -24.90
N GLU A 194 -1.04 -11.50 -25.98
CA GLU A 194 -0.75 -10.85 -27.25
C GLU A 194 -1.57 -9.57 -27.34
N THR A 195 -0.90 -8.43 -27.52
CA THR A 195 -1.54 -7.16 -27.83
C THR A 195 -1.44 -6.94 -29.32
N LYS A 196 -2.58 -6.99 -30.01
CA LYS A 196 -2.72 -6.56 -31.40
C LYS A 196 -3.11 -5.10 -31.40
N TYR A 197 -2.36 -4.28 -32.13
CA TYR A 197 -2.70 -2.88 -32.29
C TYR A 197 -3.67 -2.79 -33.47
N GLN A 198 -4.96 -2.60 -33.19
CA GLN A 198 -5.93 -2.20 -34.21
C GLN A 198 -5.94 -0.67 -34.31
N GLU A 199 -6.00 -0.15 -35.54
CA GLU A 199 -6.34 1.26 -35.77
C GLU A 199 -7.72 1.53 -35.16
N PHE A 200 -7.84 2.62 -34.40
CA PHE A 200 -9.03 2.98 -33.64
C PHE A 200 -10.25 3.17 -34.55
N ASP A 201 -11.35 2.49 -34.24
CA ASP A 201 -12.70 2.83 -34.68
C ASP A 201 -13.47 3.36 -33.46
N ASP A 202 -14.09 4.55 -33.60
CA ASP A 202 -14.50 5.46 -32.53
C ASP A 202 -15.74 5.01 -31.72
N THR A 203 -16.13 3.74 -31.78
CA THR A 203 -17.36 3.26 -31.13
C THR A 203 -17.20 1.85 -30.60
N GLU A 204 -16.66 1.68 -29.40
CA GLU A 204 -17.16 0.75 -28.38
C GLU A 204 -16.28 0.74 -27.11
N SER A 205 -16.95 0.59 -25.97
CA SER A 205 -16.45 0.78 -24.61
C SER A 205 -15.24 -0.10 -24.23
N ILE A 206 -14.31 0.51 -23.48
CA ILE A 206 -13.00 -0.03 -23.16
C ILE A 206 -13.04 -1.02 -21.98
N ASN A 207 -12.71 -2.28 -22.23
CA ASN A 207 -12.40 -3.26 -21.19
C ASN A 207 -10.94 -3.10 -20.73
N PHE A 208 -10.68 -2.18 -19.80
CA PHE A 208 -9.37 -2.05 -19.16
C PHE A 208 -9.14 -3.19 -18.15
N THR A 209 -8.13 -4.04 -18.38
CA THR A 209 -7.69 -5.01 -17.38
C THR A 209 -7.04 -4.30 -16.19
N THR A 210 -7.17 -4.85 -14.98
CA THR A 210 -6.62 -4.28 -13.73
C THR A 210 -5.12 -3.96 -13.80
N ARG A 211 -4.37 -4.75 -14.58
CA ARG A 211 -2.93 -4.56 -14.82
C ARG A 211 -2.61 -3.37 -15.72
N GLY A 212 -3.49 -3.06 -16.68
CA GLY A 212 -3.39 -1.85 -17.50
C GLY A 212 -3.63 -0.60 -16.67
N LEU A 213 -4.60 -0.64 -15.75
CA LEU A 213 -4.90 0.48 -14.84
C LEU A 213 -3.72 0.80 -13.90
N GLU A 214 -3.05 -0.21 -13.33
CA GLU A 214 -1.88 0.03 -12.47
C GLU A 214 -0.68 0.61 -13.23
N ALA A 215 -0.45 0.15 -14.47
CA ALA A 215 0.59 0.71 -15.33
C ALA A 215 0.27 2.16 -15.70
N LEU A 216 -0.99 2.44 -16.05
CA LEU A 216 -1.46 3.78 -16.39
C LEU A 216 -1.30 4.74 -15.21
N VAL A 217 -1.72 4.32 -14.01
CA VAL A 217 -1.55 5.09 -12.77
C VAL A 217 -0.08 5.40 -12.53
N ARG A 218 0.81 4.40 -12.70
CA ARG A 218 2.25 4.62 -12.56
C ARG A 218 2.78 5.61 -13.58
N ASP A 219 2.40 5.48 -14.85
CA ASP A 219 2.92 6.33 -15.93
C ASP A 219 2.44 7.79 -15.74
N PHE A 220 1.19 8.01 -15.32
CA PHE A 220 0.72 9.34 -14.92
C PHE A 220 1.38 9.85 -13.63
N THR A 221 1.70 8.98 -12.67
CA THR A 221 2.50 9.35 -11.48
C THR A 221 3.88 9.86 -11.92
N GLN A 222 4.53 9.15 -12.84
CA GLN A 222 5.82 9.57 -13.39
C GLN A 222 5.70 10.89 -14.16
N LEU A 223 4.60 11.08 -14.88
CA LEU A 223 4.32 12.33 -15.59
C LEU A 223 4.18 13.52 -14.64
N LEU A 224 3.57 13.33 -13.45
CA LEU A 224 3.49 14.36 -12.41
C LEU A 224 4.86 14.61 -11.74
N LEU A 225 5.59 13.55 -11.36
CA LEU A 225 6.88 13.68 -10.64
C LEU A 225 8.02 14.16 -11.52
N HIS A 226 8.01 13.77 -12.80
CA HIS A 226 9.03 14.11 -13.79
C HIS A 226 8.49 15.06 -14.85
N SER A 227 7.47 15.86 -14.52
CA SER A 227 7.03 16.98 -15.35
C SER A 227 8.18 17.98 -15.45
N SER A 228 9.11 17.73 -16.37
CA SER A 228 10.12 18.70 -16.76
C SER A 228 9.40 19.92 -17.33
N SER A 229 10.02 21.09 -17.23
CA SER A 229 9.50 22.31 -17.84
C SER A 229 9.30 22.22 -19.37
N LYS A 230 9.73 21.12 -20.00
CA LYS A 230 9.62 20.90 -21.45
C LYS A 230 8.32 20.19 -21.87
N MET A 231 7.65 19.46 -20.97
CA MET A 231 6.41 18.71 -21.29
C MET A 231 5.17 19.27 -20.58
N SER A 232 5.35 20.11 -19.58
CA SER A 232 4.25 20.84 -18.93
C SER A 232 3.84 22.06 -19.75
N ASP A 233 2.54 22.26 -19.89
CA ASP A 233 1.94 23.39 -20.61
C ASP A 233 1.25 24.39 -19.65
N ILE A 234 1.33 24.14 -18.34
CA ILE A 234 0.84 25.05 -17.31
C ILE A 234 1.62 24.96 -15.99
N LYS A 235 1.72 26.10 -15.30
CA LYS A 235 2.33 26.22 -13.97
C LYS A 235 1.32 26.68 -12.93
N ILE A 236 1.29 26.03 -11.78
CA ILE A 236 0.50 26.44 -10.61
C ILE A 236 1.46 27.02 -9.59
N ILE A 237 1.26 28.28 -9.21
CA ILE A 237 2.09 29.00 -8.25
C ILE A 237 1.28 29.20 -6.97
N VAL A 238 1.76 28.62 -5.88
CA VAL A 238 1.19 28.78 -4.54
C VAL A 238 1.98 29.86 -3.80
N LYS A 239 1.33 30.97 -3.44
CA LYS A 239 1.95 32.03 -2.63
C LYS A 239 1.73 31.73 -1.15
N ILE A 240 2.80 31.49 -0.40
CA ILE A 240 2.69 31.32 1.05
C ILE A 240 2.51 32.70 1.67
N SER A 241 1.32 32.93 2.25
CA SER A 241 1.07 34.10 3.10
C SER A 241 1.63 33.83 4.51
N PRO A 242 2.37 34.77 5.12
CA PRO A 242 3.02 34.59 6.42
C PRO A 242 2.02 34.78 7.58
N THR A 243 0.92 34.02 7.59
CA THR A 243 -0.04 34.03 8.70
C THR A 243 -0.30 32.60 9.12
N HIS A 244 0.57 32.11 10.01
CA HIS A 244 0.38 31.10 11.07
C HIS A 244 1.71 30.41 11.42
N SER A 245 2.81 31.16 11.53
CA SER A 245 4.00 30.71 12.25
C SER A 245 4.05 31.41 13.60
N THR A 246 3.51 30.77 14.64
CA THR A 246 4.04 30.99 15.99
C THR A 246 5.35 30.23 16.05
N ASP A 247 6.44 30.90 15.70
CA ASP A 247 7.68 30.81 16.47
C ASP A 247 8.64 31.93 16.05
N VAL A 248 9.03 32.68 17.07
CA VAL A 248 9.93 33.83 17.01
C VAL A 248 11.36 33.30 16.98
N THR A 249 12.12 33.65 15.94
CA THR A 249 13.52 34.09 16.07
C THR A 249 13.90 34.98 14.89
N GLU A 250 14.33 36.20 15.22
CA GLU A 250 14.77 37.26 14.32
C GLU A 250 16.07 36.89 13.56
N SER A 251 16.15 37.28 12.28
CA SER A 251 17.01 38.39 11.78
C SER A 251 17.47 38.21 10.32
N ASN A 252 17.39 39.33 9.58
CA ASN A 252 18.03 39.68 8.30
C ASN A 252 17.34 39.34 6.96
N SER A 253 16.74 40.40 6.40
CA SER A 253 16.74 40.85 4.99
C SER A 253 16.74 39.81 3.88
N ASP A 254 15.54 39.40 3.46
CA ASP A 254 14.98 39.67 2.13
C ASP A 254 13.50 39.30 2.18
N SER A 255 12.62 40.16 1.67
CA SER A 255 11.16 39.91 1.60
C SER A 255 10.84 38.81 0.59
N ASN A 256 11.26 37.57 0.85
CA ASN A 256 10.97 36.42 0.01
C ASN A 256 9.69 35.75 0.51
N SER A 257 8.55 36.13 -0.08
CA SER A 257 7.39 35.24 -0.11
C SER A 257 7.84 33.92 -0.72
N SER A 258 7.85 32.85 0.08
CA SER A 258 8.17 31.52 -0.41
C SER A 258 7.04 31.08 -1.35
N THR A 259 7.36 31.00 -2.64
CA THR A 259 6.43 30.54 -3.67
C THR A 259 6.77 29.11 -4.03
N VAL A 260 5.76 28.23 -4.03
CA VAL A 260 5.91 26.84 -4.47
C VAL A 260 5.29 26.73 -5.86
N THR A 261 6.06 26.24 -6.84
CA THR A 261 5.61 26.09 -8.22
C THR A 261 5.44 24.62 -8.56
N PHE A 262 4.27 24.25 -9.09
CA PHE A 262 3.96 22.94 -9.63
C PHE A 262 3.82 23.02 -11.14
N ASN A 263 4.50 22.13 -11.86
CA ASN A 263 4.30 21.98 -13.30
C ASN A 263 3.18 20.95 -13.54
N ALA A 264 2.28 21.23 -14.49
CA ALA A 264 1.16 20.35 -14.78
C ALA A 264 0.78 20.37 -16.27
N HIS A 265 -0.28 19.62 -16.61
CA HIS A 265 -0.77 19.44 -17.98
C HIS A 265 -2.25 19.87 -18.06
N LYS A 266 -2.56 20.88 -18.87
CA LYS A 266 -3.92 21.44 -19.02
C LYS A 266 -4.92 20.36 -19.36
N LEU A 267 -4.57 19.44 -20.25
CA LEU A 267 -5.44 18.34 -20.67
C LEU A 267 -5.90 17.49 -19.49
N ILE A 268 -4.97 17.08 -18.62
CA ILE A 268 -5.28 16.22 -17.46
C ILE A 268 -6.15 16.99 -16.47
N LEU A 269 -5.77 18.23 -16.16
CA LEU A 269 -6.51 19.07 -15.22
C LEU A 269 -7.93 19.36 -15.74
N ALA A 270 -8.10 19.69 -17.02
CA ALA A 270 -9.39 19.97 -17.64
C ALA A 270 -10.32 18.75 -17.65
N VAL A 271 -9.80 17.57 -18.01
CA VAL A 271 -10.60 16.33 -18.03
C VAL A 271 -11.09 15.97 -16.63
N ARG A 272 -10.29 16.26 -15.60
CA ARG A 272 -10.57 15.84 -14.21
C ARG A 272 -11.33 16.86 -13.38
N SER A 273 -11.39 18.12 -13.81
CA SER A 273 -12.06 19.21 -13.10
C SER A 273 -12.79 20.11 -14.08
N PRO A 274 -14.12 20.22 -13.98
CA PRO A 274 -14.89 21.21 -14.74
C PRO A 274 -14.41 22.65 -14.52
N VAL A 275 -13.91 22.96 -13.32
CA VAL A 275 -13.35 24.28 -12.99
C VAL A 275 -12.09 24.55 -13.79
N PHE A 276 -11.17 23.58 -13.88
CA PHE A 276 -9.99 23.74 -14.75
C PHE A 276 -10.36 23.75 -16.23
N ALA A 277 -11.34 22.96 -16.68
CA ALA A 277 -11.82 23.01 -18.06
C ALA A 277 -12.36 24.41 -18.43
N ALA A 278 -13.15 25.02 -17.55
CA ALA A 278 -13.63 26.38 -17.70
C ALA A 278 -12.47 27.39 -17.67
N MET A 279 -11.51 27.20 -16.75
CA MET A 279 -10.32 28.04 -16.62
C MET A 279 -9.43 28.01 -17.87
N PHE A 280 -9.41 26.91 -18.63
CA PHE A 280 -8.63 26.80 -19.87
C PHE A 280 -9.44 27.03 -21.14
N SER A 281 -10.71 27.41 -21.01
CA SER A 281 -11.53 27.80 -22.15
C SER A 281 -11.07 29.13 -22.76
N ASN A 282 -11.53 29.43 -23.97
CA ASN A 282 -11.08 30.62 -24.71
C ASN A 282 -11.41 31.91 -23.93
N SER A 283 -10.40 32.79 -23.78
CA SER A 283 -10.47 34.17 -23.23
C SER A 283 -10.10 34.39 -21.76
N THR A 284 -9.75 33.37 -20.98
CA THR A 284 -9.26 33.53 -19.60
C THR A 284 -7.78 33.93 -19.54
N LEU A 285 -7.34 34.49 -18.39
CA LEU A 285 -5.95 34.93 -18.20
C LEU A 285 -5.01 33.72 -18.14
N GLU A 286 -5.42 32.70 -17.41
CA GLU A 286 -4.68 31.46 -17.15
C GLU A 286 -4.39 30.69 -18.44
N ASN A 287 -5.32 30.73 -19.40
CA ASN A 287 -5.11 30.12 -20.70
C ASN A 287 -4.09 30.89 -21.55
N LYS A 288 -4.00 32.22 -21.40
CA LYS A 288 -3.04 33.08 -22.11
C LYS A 288 -1.66 33.06 -21.48
N THR A 289 -1.58 33.04 -20.15
CA THR A 289 -0.33 33.12 -19.39
C THR A 289 0.28 31.75 -19.12
N ASN A 290 -0.52 30.67 -19.20
CA ASN A 290 -0.14 29.33 -18.76
C ASN A 290 0.29 29.29 -17.28
N ILE A 291 -0.24 30.21 -16.46
CA ILE A 291 0.06 30.33 -15.03
C ILE A 291 -1.25 30.46 -14.26
N ILE A 292 -1.40 29.65 -13.22
CA ILE A 292 -2.47 29.73 -12.22
C ILE A 292 -1.85 30.16 -10.91
N GLU A 293 -2.35 31.24 -10.32
CA GLU A 293 -1.94 31.66 -8.98
C GLU A 293 -3.00 31.22 -7.96
N ILE A 294 -2.56 30.47 -6.94
CA ILE A 294 -3.40 30.00 -5.84
C ILE A 294 -2.86 30.58 -4.53
N ASN A 295 -3.69 31.34 -3.83
CA ASN A 295 -3.29 32.06 -2.62
C ASN A 295 -4.01 31.57 -1.35
N ASP A 296 -5.02 30.73 -1.51
CA ASP A 296 -5.95 30.31 -0.46
C ASP A 296 -5.83 28.83 -0.07
N LEU A 297 -4.85 28.11 -0.65
CA LEU A 297 -4.59 26.69 -0.36
C LEU A 297 -3.11 26.47 -0.07
N ARG A 298 -2.83 25.55 0.86
CA ARG A 298 -1.46 25.14 1.17
C ARG A 298 -0.85 24.29 0.06
N SER A 299 0.47 24.30 -0.04
CA SER A 299 1.22 23.56 -1.06
C SER A 299 1.03 22.05 -0.96
N ASP A 300 0.89 21.49 0.24
CA ASP A 300 0.64 20.07 0.48
C ASP A 300 -0.77 19.63 0.03
N THR A 301 -1.77 20.50 0.23
CA THR A 301 -3.14 20.30 -0.27
C THR A 301 -3.19 20.33 -1.79
N ILE A 302 -2.46 21.25 -2.44
CA ILE A 302 -2.33 21.29 -3.91
C ILE A 302 -1.59 20.06 -4.44
N GLN A 303 -0.51 19.64 -3.79
CA GLN A 303 0.21 18.41 -4.15
C GLN A 303 -0.73 17.20 -4.11
N SER A 304 -1.52 17.05 -3.05
CA SER A 304 -2.49 15.96 -2.89
C SER A 304 -3.59 15.99 -3.95
N MET A 305 -4.10 17.19 -4.28
CA MET A 305 -5.07 17.38 -5.35
C MET A 305 -4.49 16.96 -6.71
N LEU A 306 -3.25 17.35 -7.01
CA LEU A 306 -2.58 16.97 -8.25
C LEU A 306 -2.32 15.46 -8.31
N GLU A 307 -1.84 14.84 -7.23
CA GLU A 307 -1.70 13.38 -7.15
C GLU A 307 -3.03 12.69 -7.48
N TYR A 308 -4.14 13.16 -6.91
CA TYR A 308 -5.46 12.63 -7.22
C TYR A 308 -5.84 12.81 -8.69
N MET A 309 -5.60 13.98 -9.30
CA MET A 309 -5.95 14.23 -10.70
C MET A 309 -5.18 13.34 -11.67
N TYR A 310 -3.92 13.00 -11.36
CA TYR A 310 -3.11 12.16 -12.23
C TYR A 310 -3.37 10.67 -11.99
N THR A 311 -3.66 10.26 -10.75
CA THR A 311 -3.64 8.83 -10.37
C THR A 311 -4.99 8.28 -9.92
N GLY A 312 -5.94 9.15 -9.58
CA GLY A 312 -7.20 8.78 -8.95
C GLY A 312 -7.07 8.37 -7.48
N LYS A 313 -5.89 8.53 -6.86
CA LYS A 313 -5.60 8.14 -5.48
C LYS A 313 -4.91 9.25 -4.72
N VAL A 314 -5.09 9.28 -3.40
CA VAL A 314 -4.34 10.12 -2.46
C VAL A 314 -3.69 9.22 -1.42
N ASN A 315 -2.36 9.32 -1.27
CA ASN A 315 -1.61 8.43 -0.39
C ASN A 315 -1.83 8.72 1.10
N ASP A 316 -2.07 9.98 1.47
CA ASP A 316 -2.20 10.39 2.87
C ASP A 316 -3.30 11.44 3.06
N ILE A 317 -4.55 11.01 2.89
CA ILE A 317 -5.73 11.88 3.00
C ILE A 317 -5.88 12.51 4.40
N LYS A 318 -5.27 11.89 5.43
CA LYS A 318 -5.47 12.24 6.84
C LYS A 318 -4.66 13.43 7.32
N LYS A 319 -3.57 13.80 6.62
CA LYS A 319 -2.71 14.92 7.01
C LYS A 319 -3.38 16.29 6.89
N SER A 320 -4.33 16.44 5.97
CA SER A 320 -5.07 17.70 5.77
C SER A 320 -6.48 17.45 5.25
N THR A 321 -7.24 16.56 5.89
CA THR A 321 -8.56 16.13 5.40
C THR A 321 -9.52 17.30 5.18
N VAL A 322 -9.52 18.29 6.08
CA VAL A 322 -10.40 19.47 6.01
C VAL A 322 -10.06 20.36 4.82
N GLU A 323 -8.79 20.70 4.62
CA GLU A 323 -8.39 21.55 3.49
C GLU A 323 -8.55 20.81 2.16
N LEU A 324 -8.29 19.49 2.15
CA LEU A 324 -8.46 18.67 0.97
C LEU A 324 -9.95 18.53 0.60
N TYR A 325 -10.85 18.45 1.57
CA TYR A 325 -12.30 18.51 1.34
C TYR A 325 -12.72 19.85 0.71
N ARG A 326 -12.27 20.98 1.29
CA ARG A 326 -12.48 22.33 0.75
C ARG A 326 -11.95 22.48 -0.67
N CYS A 327 -10.74 21.95 -0.91
CA CYS A 327 -10.09 21.96 -2.21
C CYS A 327 -10.87 21.14 -3.24
N ALA A 328 -11.29 19.93 -2.87
CA ALA A 328 -12.07 19.05 -3.73
C ALA A 328 -13.41 19.68 -4.12
N ASP A 329 -14.11 20.32 -3.18
CA ASP A 329 -15.35 21.03 -3.47
C ASP A 329 -15.12 22.25 -4.40
N LYS A 330 -14.11 23.07 -4.09
CA LYS A 330 -13.74 24.25 -4.89
C LYS A 330 -13.43 23.91 -6.35
N TYR A 331 -12.71 22.81 -6.59
CA TYR A 331 -12.34 22.35 -7.94
C TYR A 331 -13.30 21.29 -8.51
N GLN A 332 -14.44 21.05 -7.86
CA GLN A 332 -15.48 20.11 -8.29
C GLN A 332 -14.96 18.70 -8.57
N LEU A 333 -14.17 18.16 -7.63
CA LEU A 333 -13.58 16.82 -7.65
C LEU A 333 -14.42 15.87 -6.80
N GLU A 334 -15.56 15.43 -7.34
CA GLU A 334 -16.60 14.74 -6.57
C GLU A 334 -16.09 13.49 -5.84
N ASP A 335 -15.40 12.56 -6.50
CA ASP A 335 -14.95 11.35 -5.81
C ASP A 335 -13.87 11.64 -4.75
N LEU A 336 -13.04 12.67 -4.95
CA LEU A 336 -12.07 13.10 -3.93
C LEU A 336 -12.78 13.74 -2.74
N ARG A 337 -13.83 14.52 -3.00
CA ARG A 337 -14.69 15.13 -1.97
C ARG A 337 -15.35 14.05 -1.12
N LEU A 338 -15.90 13.00 -1.75
CA LEU A 338 -16.48 11.84 -1.06
C LEU A 338 -15.44 11.07 -0.24
N GLN A 339 -14.23 10.84 -0.79
CA GLN A 339 -13.15 10.19 -0.04
C GLN A 339 -12.73 11.02 1.20
N ALA A 340 -12.62 12.34 1.05
CA ALA A 340 -12.33 13.24 2.16
C ALA A 340 -13.46 13.27 3.19
N GLU A 341 -14.73 13.24 2.75
CA GLU A 341 -15.90 13.16 3.63
C GLU A 341 -15.90 11.87 4.46
N MET A 342 -15.61 10.72 3.85
CA MET A 342 -15.46 9.45 4.58
C MET A 342 -14.33 9.51 5.61
N ALA A 343 -13.21 10.16 5.28
CA ALA A 343 -12.11 10.35 6.20
C ALA A 343 -12.51 11.29 7.37
N LEU A 344 -13.24 12.39 7.11
CA LEU A 344 -13.77 13.28 8.15
C LEU A 344 -14.69 12.52 9.11
N MET A 345 -15.60 11.70 8.58
CA MET A 345 -16.49 10.85 9.37
C MET A 345 -15.71 9.84 10.23
N SER A 346 -14.61 9.28 9.71
CA SER A 346 -13.76 8.38 10.48
C SER A 346 -12.98 9.07 11.61
N SER A 347 -12.78 10.39 11.50
CA SER A 347 -12.12 11.24 12.51
C SER A 347 -13.09 11.96 13.45
N LEU A 348 -14.39 11.65 13.35
CA LEU A 348 -15.43 12.29 14.15
C LEU A 348 -15.24 11.96 15.64
N SER A 349 -15.06 12.99 16.44
CA SER A 349 -14.91 12.92 17.89
C SER A 349 -15.69 14.06 18.56
N ILE A 350 -15.73 14.06 19.90
CA ILE A 350 -16.35 15.13 20.67
C ILE A 350 -15.72 16.48 20.30
N ASP A 351 -14.40 16.55 20.19
CA ASP A 351 -13.66 17.79 19.92
C ASP A 351 -13.79 18.25 18.46
N THR A 352 -13.88 17.33 17.49
CA THR A 352 -13.92 17.66 16.05
C THR A 352 -15.34 17.85 15.51
N SER A 353 -16.36 17.36 16.23
CA SER A 353 -17.77 17.37 15.79
C SER A 353 -18.30 18.74 15.38
N ALA A 354 -18.02 19.79 16.16
CA ALA A 354 -18.49 21.15 15.87
C ALA A 354 -17.85 21.73 14.59
N GLU A 355 -16.56 21.48 14.38
CA GLU A 355 -15.84 21.93 13.19
C GLU A 355 -16.31 21.19 11.93
N ILE A 356 -16.48 19.87 12.01
CA ILE A 356 -16.99 19.07 10.89
C ILE A 356 -18.43 19.47 10.54
N LEU A 357 -19.26 19.76 11.53
CA LEU A 357 -20.64 20.21 11.29
C LEU A 357 -20.68 21.57 10.57
N LEU A 358 -19.81 22.51 10.98
CA LEU A 358 -19.65 23.79 10.32
C LEU A 358 -19.24 23.62 8.85
N LEU A 359 -18.26 22.74 8.61
CA LEU A 359 -17.79 22.43 7.25
C LEU A 359 -18.89 21.83 6.39
N ALA A 360 -19.66 20.90 6.94
CA ALA A 360 -20.77 20.26 6.23
C ALA A 360 -21.83 21.28 5.79
N ASP A 361 -22.14 22.26 6.64
CA ASP A 361 -23.10 23.32 6.33
C ASP A 361 -22.54 24.30 5.29
N GLN A 362 -21.29 24.75 5.45
CA GLN A 362 -20.59 25.64 4.51
C GLN A 362 -20.53 25.09 3.08
N HIS A 363 -20.36 23.78 2.94
CA HIS A 363 -20.27 23.10 1.65
C HIS A 363 -21.61 22.45 1.23
N HIS A 364 -22.69 22.73 1.95
CA HIS A 364 -24.03 22.22 1.68
C HIS A 364 -24.12 20.69 1.57
N SER A 365 -23.25 19.94 2.27
CA SER A 365 -23.29 18.48 2.33
C SER A 365 -24.33 18.02 3.35
N LYS A 366 -25.54 17.75 2.86
CA LYS A 366 -26.68 17.32 3.68
C LYS A 366 -26.44 15.98 4.37
N ASP A 367 -25.76 15.06 3.70
CA ASP A 367 -25.49 13.71 4.21
C ASP A 367 -24.46 13.75 5.35
N LEU A 368 -23.34 14.46 5.17
CA LEU A 368 -22.36 14.68 6.23
C LEU A 368 -23.00 15.37 7.43
N LYS A 369 -23.76 16.44 7.17
CA LYS A 369 -24.45 17.22 8.19
C LYS A 369 -25.38 16.35 9.03
N SER A 370 -26.24 15.57 8.40
CA SER A 370 -27.18 14.66 9.07
C SER A 370 -26.44 13.65 9.97
N ARG A 371 -25.37 13.03 9.48
CA ARG A 371 -24.58 12.05 10.24
C ARG A 371 -23.86 12.67 11.43
N VAL A 372 -23.32 13.87 11.28
CA VAL A 372 -22.66 14.59 12.38
C VAL A 372 -23.69 15.01 13.43
N ILE A 373 -24.87 15.49 13.02
CA ILE A 373 -25.98 15.79 13.93
C ILE A 373 -26.38 14.54 14.71
N GLN A 374 -26.56 13.39 14.05
CA GLN A 374 -26.85 12.12 14.74
C GLN A 374 -25.78 11.76 15.77
N PHE A 375 -24.50 11.96 15.46
CA PHE A 375 -23.42 11.71 16.42
C PHE A 375 -23.48 12.64 17.64
N ILE A 376 -23.84 13.91 17.43
CA ILE A 376 -23.99 14.90 18.50
C ILE A 376 -25.17 14.52 19.40
N VAL A 377 -26.33 14.19 18.81
CA VAL A 377 -27.57 13.90 19.55
C VAL A 377 -27.50 12.56 20.30
N ASN A 378 -26.81 11.55 19.76
CA ASN A 378 -26.64 10.22 20.36
C ASN A 378 -25.69 10.19 21.59
N GLY A 379 -26.04 10.92 22.64
CA GLY A 379 -25.38 10.86 23.95
C GLY A 379 -24.13 11.73 24.13
N ASN A 380 -23.65 12.40 23.07
CA ASN A 380 -22.44 13.23 23.13
C ASN A 380 -22.71 14.72 23.38
N LEU A 381 -23.95 15.17 23.23
CA LEU A 381 -24.35 16.59 23.30
C LEU A 381 -23.81 17.31 24.54
N LYS A 382 -23.94 16.71 25.72
CA LYS A 382 -23.48 17.32 26.98
C LYS A 382 -21.97 17.57 26.98
N ALA A 383 -21.17 16.64 26.45
CA ALA A 383 -19.73 16.80 26.36
C ALA A 383 -19.35 17.82 25.28
N ILE A 384 -20.02 17.78 24.12
CA ILE A 384 -19.74 18.66 22.98
C ILE A 384 -20.04 20.12 23.33
N THR A 385 -21.16 20.40 24.01
CA THR A 385 -21.51 21.77 24.45
C THR A 385 -20.48 22.43 25.36
N GLN A 386 -19.60 21.63 25.98
CA GLN A 386 -18.53 22.12 26.86
C GLN A 386 -17.22 22.39 26.10
N THR A 387 -17.12 21.99 24.83
CA THR A 387 -15.90 22.20 24.02
C THR A 387 -15.79 23.65 23.54
N ASP A 388 -14.57 24.16 23.42
CA ASP A 388 -14.31 25.48 22.83
C ASP A 388 -14.76 25.54 21.36
N GLY A 389 -14.66 24.42 20.65
CA GLY A 389 -15.13 24.29 19.26
C GLY A 389 -16.62 24.58 19.13
N TRP A 390 -17.43 24.04 20.04
CA TRP A 390 -18.87 24.32 20.07
C TRP A 390 -19.18 25.78 20.40
N HIS A 391 -18.48 26.39 21.35
CA HIS A 391 -18.70 27.81 21.69
C HIS A 391 -18.39 28.74 20.50
N LYS A 392 -17.29 28.49 19.78
CA LYS A 392 -16.97 29.23 18.54
C LYS A 392 -18.03 29.03 17.47
N TYR A 393 -18.54 27.81 17.36
CA TYR A 393 -19.58 27.45 16.41
C TYR A 393 -20.91 28.18 16.67
N VAL A 394 -21.38 28.20 17.92
CA VAL A 394 -22.61 28.94 18.31
C VAL A 394 -22.49 30.44 18.02
N ALA A 395 -21.29 31.01 18.22
CA ALA A 395 -21.05 32.42 17.94
C ALA A 395 -21.07 32.75 16.43
N CYS A 396 -20.63 31.82 15.58
CA CYS A 396 -20.59 32.02 14.13
C CYS A 396 -21.92 31.77 13.43
N ILE A 397 -22.67 30.71 13.80
CA ILE A 397 -23.91 30.31 13.11
C ILE A 397 -24.98 29.86 14.12
N PRO A 398 -25.75 30.81 14.70
CA PRO A 398 -26.79 30.50 15.69
C PRO A 398 -27.95 29.66 15.15
N ASP A 399 -28.32 29.83 13.88
CA ASP A 399 -29.45 29.14 13.25
C ASP A 399 -29.24 27.61 13.24
N LEU A 400 -27.99 27.19 13.11
CA LEU A 400 -27.64 25.79 13.02
C LEU A 400 -27.68 25.06 14.37
N VAL A 401 -27.57 25.81 15.47
CA VAL A 401 -27.85 25.30 16.83
C VAL A 401 -29.33 24.95 16.98
N THR A 402 -30.21 25.74 16.36
CA THR A 402 -31.66 25.47 16.36
C THR A 402 -31.97 24.16 15.64
N GLU A 403 -31.27 23.84 14.54
CA GLU A 403 -31.41 22.58 13.82
C GLU A 403 -30.94 21.38 14.66
N VAL A 404 -29.83 21.50 15.38
CA VAL A 404 -29.37 20.47 16.33
C VAL A 404 -30.39 20.28 17.46
N ILE A 405 -30.93 21.36 18.02
CA ILE A 405 -31.97 21.29 19.07
C ILE A 405 -33.24 20.65 18.52
N GLN A 406 -33.68 20.99 17.31
CA GLN A 406 -34.85 20.33 16.69
C GLN A 406 -34.63 18.84 16.51
N ALA A 407 -33.42 18.42 16.11
CA ALA A 407 -33.06 17.01 16.01
C ALA A 407 -33.10 16.28 17.37
N THR A 408 -32.78 16.96 18.49
CA THR A 408 -32.91 16.37 19.85
C THR A 408 -34.35 16.19 20.32
N VAL A 409 -35.32 16.89 19.73
CA VAL A 409 -36.75 16.84 20.13
C VAL A 409 -37.52 15.78 19.33
N LEU A 410 -36.93 15.26 18.25
CA LEU A 410 -37.53 14.26 17.35
C LEU A 410 -37.12 12.80 17.66
N GLU A 411 -36.24 12.58 18.63
CA GLU A 411 -35.97 11.28 19.27
C GLU A 411 -36.68 11.20 20.61
#